data_AF-A0A9X5CND9-F1
#
_entry.id   AF-A0A9X5CND9-F1
#
_cell.length_a   1.000
_cell.length_b   1.000
_cell.length_c   1.000
_cell.angle_alpha   90.00
_cell.angle_beta   90.00
_cell.angle_gamma   90.00
#
_symmetry.space_group_name_H-M   'P 1'
#
loop_
_entity.id
_entity.type
_entity.pdbx_description
1 polymer ?
#
loop_
_entity_poly.entity_id
_entity_poly.type
_entity_poly.pdbx_seq_one_letter_code
_entity_poly.pdbx_strand_id
1 'polypeptide(L)' 'ALASEVVALLSEEPPRDYGDDLPAALRRARRGDDGYAARWRTEVRRLRGALSQAAAGRGGDPGGEERGVGLVV' A
#
# COMPACT_ATOMS: atom_id res chain seq x y z
N ALA A 1 -4.56 -1.71 8.69
CA ALA A 1 -5.07 -2.57 7.60
C ALA A 1 -5.76 -1.75 6.50
N LEU A 2 -6.79 -0.97 6.84
CA LEU A 2 -7.56 -0.15 5.88
C LEU A 2 -6.73 0.97 5.20
N ALA A 3 -5.87 1.67 5.95
CA ALA A 3 -5.04 2.74 5.38
C ALA A 3 -4.19 2.26 4.19
N SER A 4 -3.48 1.13 4.34
CA SER A 4 -2.68 0.55 3.26
C SER A 4 -3.54 0.12 2.06
N GLU A 5 -4.76 -0.33 2.29
CA GLU A 5 -5.70 -0.72 1.23
C GLU A 5 -6.19 0.47 0.42
N VAL A 6 -6.53 1.58 1.09
CA VAL A 6 -6.93 2.83 0.43
C VAL A 6 -5.76 3.47 -0.29
N VAL A 7 -4.58 3.55 0.33
CA VAL A 7 -3.38 4.10 -0.31
C VAL A 7 -2.98 3.29 -1.54
N ALA A 8 -3.01 1.96 -1.47
CA ALA A 8 -2.75 1.12 -2.64
C ALA A 8 -3.74 1.41 -3.78
N LEU A 9 -5.02 1.60 -3.48
CA LEU A 9 -6.04 1.91 -4.49
C LEU A 9 -5.86 3.31 -5.11
N LEU A 10 -5.40 4.29 -4.34
CA LEU A 10 -5.13 5.64 -4.83
C LEU A 10 -3.80 5.73 -5.61
N SER A 11 -2.84 4.87 -5.28
CA SER A 11 -1.52 4.83 -5.94
C SER A 11 -1.56 4.04 -7.25
N GLU A 12 -2.42 3.04 -7.33
CA GLU A 12 -2.68 2.24 -8.52
C GLU A 12 -3.96 2.74 -9.17
N GLU A 13 -3.85 3.55 -10.24
CA GLU A 13 -5.01 4.13 -10.92
C GLU A 13 -6.07 3.05 -11.19
N PRO A 14 -7.21 3.08 -10.47
CA PRO A 14 -8.20 2.02 -10.58
C PRO A 14 -8.84 2.06 -11.97
N PRO A 15 -9.20 0.89 -12.53
CA PRO A 15 -9.91 0.84 -13.81
C PRO A 15 -11.13 1.76 -13.75
N ARG A 16 -11.39 2.53 -14.82
CA ARG A 16 -12.55 3.44 -14.89
C ARG A 16 -13.88 2.69 -14.64
N ASP A 17 -13.93 1.40 -14.95
CA ASP A 17 -15.05 0.49 -14.69
C ASP A 17 -15.36 0.25 -13.20
N TYR A 18 -14.45 0.60 -12.28
CA TYR A 18 -14.72 0.55 -10.84
C TYR A 18 -15.60 1.72 -10.38
N GLY A 19 -15.70 2.79 -11.20
CA GLY A 19 -16.38 4.03 -10.86
C GLY A 19 -15.65 4.84 -9.79
N ASP A 20 -16.23 5.99 -9.43
CA ASP A 20 -15.63 6.95 -8.50
C ASP A 20 -16.03 6.72 -7.02
N ASP A 21 -16.88 5.73 -6.74
CA ASP A 21 -17.24 5.34 -5.38
C ASP A 21 -16.10 4.52 -4.75
N LEU A 22 -15.27 5.21 -3.96
CA LEU A 22 -14.12 4.62 -3.29
C LEU A 22 -14.49 3.39 -2.42
N PRO A 23 -15.53 3.44 -1.54
CA PRO A 23 -16.01 2.25 -0.85
C PRO A 23 -16.41 1.08 -1.76
N ALA A 24 -17.07 1.33 -2.90
CA ALA A 24 -17.48 0.30 -3.85
C ALA A 24 -16.28 -0.30 -4.59
N ALA A 25 -15.35 0.54 -5.03
CA ALA A 25 -14.08 0.15 -5.63
C ALA A 25 -13.27 -0.74 -4.68
N LEU A 26 -13.20 -0.38 -3.39
CA LEU A 26 -12.53 -1.19 -2.37
C LEU A 26 -13.21 -2.54 -2.16
N ARG A 27 -14.55 -2.58 -2.11
CA ARG A 27 -15.30 -3.86 -2.05
C ARG A 27 -15.00 -4.74 -3.26
N ARG A 28 -14.89 -4.16 -4.45
CA ARG A 28 -14.59 -4.87 -5.69
C ARG A 28 -13.16 -5.42 -5.72
N ALA A 29 -12.17 -4.60 -5.38
CA ALA A 29 -10.77 -5.04 -5.26
C ALA A 29 -10.61 -6.18 -4.24
N ARG A 30 -11.38 -6.15 -3.14
CA ARG A 30 -11.36 -7.22 -2.13
C ARG A 30 -11.91 -8.55 -2.67
N ARG A 31 -13.00 -8.54 -3.44
CA ARG A 31 -13.53 -9.74 -4.12
C ARG A 31 -12.45 -10.36 -5.00
N GLY A 32 -11.80 -9.51 -5.78
CA GLY A 32 -10.61 -9.80 -6.57
C GLY A 32 -10.83 -10.80 -7.68
N ASP A 33 -11.83 -10.47 -8.49
CA ASP A 33 -12.27 -11.19 -9.66
C ASP A 33 -11.49 -10.75 -10.93
N ASP A 34 -10.46 -9.92 -10.79
CA ASP A 34 -9.69 -9.36 -11.91
C ASP A 34 -8.18 -9.20 -11.64
N GLY A 35 -7.44 -8.90 -12.71
CA GLY A 35 -5.98 -8.71 -12.67
C GLY A 35 -5.55 -7.48 -11.89
N TYR A 36 -6.38 -6.43 -11.83
CA TYR A 36 -6.12 -5.25 -11.00
C TYR A 36 -6.10 -5.64 -9.52
N ALA A 37 -7.07 -6.43 -9.06
CA ALA A 37 -7.12 -6.87 -7.67
C ALA A 37 -5.90 -7.71 -7.26
N ALA A 38 -5.36 -8.54 -8.16
CA ALA A 38 -4.12 -9.28 -7.89
C ALA A 38 -2.92 -8.34 -7.69
N ARG A 39 -2.79 -7.30 -8.53
CA ARG A 39 -1.77 -6.26 -8.40
C ARG A 39 -1.97 -5.44 -7.13
N TRP A 40 -3.18 -4.97 -6.87
CA TRP A 40 -3.55 -4.23 -5.67
C TRP A 40 -3.21 -4.99 -4.39
N ARG A 41 -3.49 -6.30 -4.31
CA ARG A 41 -3.11 -7.12 -3.14
C ARG A 41 -1.59 -7.17 -2.93
N THR A 42 -0.81 -7.16 -4.00
CA THR A 42 0.66 -7.11 -3.91
C THR A 42 1.11 -5.77 -3.34
N GLU A 43 0.53 -4.67 -3.79
CA GLU A 43 0.85 -3.35 -3.26
C GLU A 43 0.43 -3.19 -1.79
N VAL A 44 -0.74 -3.70 -1.41
CA VAL A 44 -1.17 -3.73 -0.01
C VAL A 44 -0.17 -4.48 0.88
N ARG A 45 0.36 -5.62 0.42
CA ARG A 45 1.39 -6.37 1.15
C ARG A 45 2.68 -5.57 1.26
N ARG A 46 3.12 -4.94 0.17
CA ARG A 46 4.30 -4.07 0.14
C ARG A 46 4.19 -2.93 1.15
N LEU A 47 3.07 -2.20 1.13
CA LEU A 47 2.81 -1.08 2.04
C LEU A 47 2.75 -1.52 3.51
N ARG A 48 2.13 -2.67 3.80
CA ARG A 48 2.13 -3.22 5.16
C ARG A 48 3.53 -3.55 5.64
N GLY A 49 4.34 -4.19 4.79
CA GLY A 49 5.75 -4.46 5.08
C GLY A 49 6.56 -3.19 5.33
N ALA A 50 6.36 -2.14 4.52
CA ALA A 50 6.99 -0.85 4.71
C ALA A 50 6.59 -0.18 6.04
N LEU A 51 5.30 -0.21 6.41
CA LEU A 51 4.83 0.30 7.70
C LEU A 51 5.43 -0.47 8.87
N SER A 52 5.50 -1.80 8.78
CA SER A 52 6.11 -2.64 9.82
C SER A 52 7.59 -2.33 10.00
N GLN A 53 8.35 -2.15 8.92
CA GLN A 53 9.76 -1.73 8.97
C GLN A 53 9.93 -0.33 9.58
N ALA A 54 9.09 0.63 9.17
CA ALA A 54 9.11 1.99 9.72
C ALA A 54 8.68 2.05 11.20
N ALA A 55 7.87 1.11 11.67
CA ALA A 55 7.55 0.97 13.09
C ALA A 55 8.71 0.37 13.88
N ALA A 56 9.39 -0.64 13.33
CA ALA A 56 10.56 -1.26 13.94
C ALA A 56 11.74 -0.28 14.07
N GLY A 57 12.02 0.52 13.04
CA GLY A 57 13.05 1.56 13.07
C GLY A 57 12.78 2.70 14.06
N ARG A 58 11.51 2.95 14.42
CA ARG A 58 11.12 3.93 15.45
C ARG A 58 11.25 3.40 16.88
N GLY A 59 11.20 2.08 17.07
CA GLY A 59 11.34 1.43 18.38
C GLY A 59 12.77 1.05 18.74
N GLY A 60 13.69 1.15 17.77
CA GLY A 60 15.08 0.73 17.91
C GLY A 60 16.05 1.84 17.56
N ASP A 61 15.94 3.02 18.19
CA ASP A 61 17.03 3.99 18.17
C ASP A 61 16.91 5.13 19.22
N PRO A 62 17.91 5.30 20.10
CA PRO A 62 18.25 6.59 20.71
C PRO A 62 19.42 7.35 20.02
N GLY A 63 19.89 6.97 18.83
CA GLY A 63 20.80 7.79 18.02
C GLY A 63 21.10 7.26 16.60
N GLY A 64 20.47 7.84 15.57
CA GLY A 64 20.48 7.26 14.22
C GLY A 64 19.71 8.06 13.16
N GLU A 65 19.64 9.39 13.27
CA GLU A 65 19.26 10.29 12.18
C GLU A 65 20.42 10.43 11.17
N GLU A 66 20.74 9.37 10.42
CA GLU A 66 21.43 9.47 9.12
C GLU A 66 21.54 8.06 8.53
N ARG A 67 20.67 7.72 7.58
CA ARG A 67 20.86 6.73 6.48
C ARG A 67 19.51 6.38 5.87
N GLY A 68 18.98 7.33 5.10
CA GLY A 68 17.76 7.15 4.32
C GLY A 68 17.81 7.88 2.98
N VAL A 69 19.01 8.08 2.42
CA VAL A 69 19.18 8.64 1.07
C VAL A 69 20.08 7.71 0.30
N GLY A 70 19.54 7.07 -0.73
CA GLY A 70 20.32 6.33 -1.73
C GLY A 70 20.15 4.81 -1.71
N LEU A 71 19.10 4.33 -2.36
CA LEU A 71 19.27 3.21 -3.29
C LEU A 71 18.14 3.23 -4.32
N VAL A 72 18.44 3.81 -5.48
CA VAL A 72 17.73 3.56 -6.73
C VAL A 72 18.60 2.54 -7.45
N VAL A 73 18.12 1.30 -7.57
CA VAL A 73 18.68 0.28 -8.47
C VAL A 73 17.89 0.32 -9.77
#